data_AF-A0A9P5QZV1-F1
#
_entry.id   AF-A0A9P5QZV1-F1
#
_cell.length_a   1.000
_cell.length_b   1.000
_cell.length_c   1.000
_cell.angle_alpha   90.00
_cell.angle_beta   90.00
_cell.angle_gamma   90.00
#
_symmetry.space_group_name_H-M   'P 1'
#
loop_
_entity.id
_entity.type
_entity.pdbx_description
1 polymer ?
#
loop_
_entity_poly.entity_id
_entity_poly.type
_entity_poly.pdbx_seq_one_letter_code
_entity_poly.pdbx_strand_id
1 'polypeptide(L)' 'EAGIFCAEFDKTGLRLITGEADKTIKIWKEDDQATPETHPLDWKPSLMRKRY' A
#
# COMPACT_ATOMS: atom_id res chain seq x y z
N GLU A 1 5.69 2.80 18.07
CA GLU A 1 5.93 1.59 17.25
C GLU A 1 4.99 1.63 16.07
N ALA A 2 5.47 1.49 14.83
CA ALA A 2 4.69 1.67 13.60
C ALA A 2 4.69 0.38 12.77
N GLY A 3 4.31 -0.73 13.41
CA GLY A 3 4.24 -2.05 12.79
C GLY A 3 2.84 -2.33 12.24
N ILE A 4 2.78 -2.99 11.08
CA ILE A 4 1.56 -3.58 10.54
C ILE A 4 1.69 -5.09 10.77
N PHE A 5 0.75 -5.69 11.52
CA PHE A 5 0.77 -7.13 11.82
C PHE A 5 -0.02 -7.93 10.80
N CYS A 6 -1.12 -7.38 10.31
CA CYS A 6 -1.97 -8.00 9.30
C CYS A 6 -2.52 -6.96 8.33
N ALA A 7 -2.78 -7.40 7.11
CA ALA A 7 -3.44 -6.62 6.09
C ALA A 7 -4.24 -7.55 5.17
N GLU A 8 -5.48 -7.18 4.85
CA GLU A 8 -6.33 -7.94 3.93
C GLU A 8 -7.22 -7.01 3.12
N PHE A 9 -7.50 -7.40 1.87
CA PHE A 9 -8.46 -6.70 1.03
C PHE A 9 -9.89 -7.13 1.37
N ASP A 10 -10.85 -6.22 1.19
CA ASP A 10 -12.24 -6.65 1.20
C ASP A 10 -12.55 -7.56 -0.02
N LYS A 11 -13.74 -8.18 -0.03
CA LYS A 11 -14.14 -9.08 -1.12
C LYS A 11 -14.21 -8.43 -2.50
N THR A 12 -14.26 -7.09 -2.55
CA THR A 12 -14.29 -6.34 -3.81
C THR A 12 -12.90 -6.00 -4.32
N GLY A 13 -11.89 -6.01 -3.43
CA GLY A 13 -10.51 -5.62 -3.73
C GLY A 13 -10.26 -4.12 -3.65
N LEU A 14 -11.28 -3.29 -3.40
CA LEU A 14 -11.17 -1.81 -3.48
C LEU A 14 -10.71 -1.16 -2.17
N ARG A 15 -10.65 -1.92 -1.08
CA ARG A 15 -10.28 -1.42 0.24
C ARG A 15 -9.26 -2.34 0.88
N LEU A 16 -8.22 -1.73 1.43
CA LEU A 16 -7.21 -2.43 2.22
C LEU A 16 -7.47 -2.17 3.70
N ILE A 17 -7.57 -3.22 4.50
CA ILE A 17 -7.77 -3.15 5.94
C ILE A 17 -6.46 -3.56 6.61
N THR A 18 -5.91 -2.72 7.49
CA THR A 18 -4.65 -2.98 8.20
C THR A 18 -4.84 -2.98 9.71
N GLY A 19 -4.29 -4.00 10.39
CA GLY A 19 -4.18 -4.05 11.85
C GLY A 19 -2.81 -3.59 12.32
N GLU A 20 -2.76 -2.47 13.04
CA GLU A 20 -1.51 -1.81 13.46
C GLU A 20 -1.16 -2.08 14.93
N ALA A 21 0.14 -1.94 15.24
CA ALA A 21 0.67 -2.12 16.59
C ALA A 21 0.20 -1.06 17.60
N ASP A 22 -0.33 0.06 17.12
CA ASP A 22 -0.90 1.12 17.95
C ASP A 22 -2.32 0.80 18.47
N LYS A 23 -2.79 -0.45 18.28
CA LYS A 23 -4.13 -0.93 18.63
C LYS A 23 -5.23 -0.26 17.80
N THR A 24 -4.91 0.19 16.59
CA THR A 24 -5.89 0.70 15.63
C THR A 24 -6.06 -0.23 14.45
N ILE A 25 -7.23 -0.11 13.82
CA ILE A 25 -7.50 -0.68 12.51
C ILE A 25 -7.68 0.50 11.57
N LYS A 26 -6.91 0.52 10.47
CA LYS A 26 -7.05 1.54 9.42
C LYS A 26 -7.64 0.92 8.17
N ILE A 27 -8.53 1.66 7.53
CA ILE A 27 -9.18 1.27 6.28
C ILE A 27 -8.73 2.28 5.23
N TRP A 28 -8.09 1.76 4.19
CA TRP A 28 -7.55 2.52 3.09
C TRP A 28 -8.42 2.31 1.85
N LYS A 29 -8.55 3.36 1.04
CA LYS A 29 -9.25 3.37 -0.24
C LYS A 29 -8.33 3.99 -1.28
N GLU A 30 -8.43 3.54 -2.52
CA GLU A 30 -7.84 4.22 -3.67
C GLU A 30 -8.33 5.68 -3.78
N ASP A 31 -7.46 6.55 -4.26
CA ASP A 31 -7.78 7.93 -4.59
C ASP A 31 -8.38 7.99 -5.99
N ASP A 32 -9.66 8.35 -6.08
CA ASP A 32 -10.41 8.41 -7.34
C ASP A 32 -9.89 9.52 -8.28
N GLN A 33 -9.03 10.45 -7.80
CA GLN A 33 -8.45 11.54 -8.59
C GLN A 33 -7.00 11.26 -9.02
N ALA A 34 -6.41 10.14 -8.62
CA ALA A 34 -5.04 9.82 -8.99
C ALA A 34 -4.93 9.48 -10.49
N THR A 35 -4.08 10.22 -11.20
CA THR A 35 -3.73 9.96 -12.59
C THR A 35 -2.22 9.77 -12.74
N PRO A 36 -1.73 9.13 -13.81
CA PRO A 36 -0.29 8.95 -14.04
C PRO A 36 0.51 10.26 -14.08
N GLU A 37 -0.13 11.37 -14.47
CA GLU A 37 0.49 12.70 -14.56
C GLU A 37 0.56 13.40 -13.20
N THR A 38 -0.45 13.19 -12.35
CA THR A 38 -0.53 13.82 -11.02
C THR A 38 0.26 13.04 -9.97
N HIS A 39 0.35 11.72 -10.11
CA HIS A 39 1.01 10.80 -9.19
C HIS A 39 1.99 9.88 -9.94
N PRO A 40 3.04 10.43 -10.59
CA PRO A 40 3.96 9.63 -11.39
C PRO A 40 4.82 8.71 -10.51
N LEU A 41 5.01 7.47 -10.96
CA LEU A 41 5.94 6.52 -10.35
C LEU A 41 7.31 6.63 -11.04
N ASP A 42 8.29 7.26 -10.39
CA ASP A 42 9.69 7.29 -10.85
C ASP A 42 10.39 5.97 -10.51
N TRP A 43 10.10 4.92 -11.28
CA TRP A 43 10.71 3.62 -11.10
C TRP A 43 12.13 3.56 -11.70
N LYS A 44 13.14 3.57 -10.84
CA LYS A 44 14.56 3.38 -11.20
C LYS A 44 15.08 2.06 -10.63
N PRO A 45 15.06 0.95 -11.40
CA PRO A 45 15.50 -0.34 -10.90
C PRO A 45 17.00 -0.31 -10.61
N SER A 46 17.41 -0.73 -9.40
CA SER A 46 18.83 -0.92 -9.10
C SER A 46 19.31 -2.27 -9.65
N LEU A 47 20.18 -2.24 -10.66
CA LEU A 47 20.77 -3.43 -11.30
C LEU A 47 21.66 -4.25 -10.36
N MET A 48 21.96 -3.73 -9.16
CA MET A 48 22.92 -4.30 -8.21
C MET A 48 22.38 -5.48 -7.40
N ARG A 49 21.06 -5.70 -7.34
CA ARG A 49 20.49 -6.79 -6.53
C ARG A 49 19.61 -7.71 -7.36
N LYS A 50 20.16 -8.87 -7.71
CA LYS A 50 19.39 -10.00 -8.24
C LYS A 50 18.52 -10.55 -7.09
N ARG A 51 17.23 -10.25 -7.10
CA ARG A 51 16.23 -10.94 -6.28
C ARG A 51 15.71 -12.11 -7.11
N TYR A 52 15.80 -13.31 -6.57
CA TYR A 52 15.33 -14.56 -7.16
C TYR A 52 13.80 -14.65 -7.13
#